data_AF-A0A060BWP5-F1
#
_entry.id   AF-A0A060BWP5-F1
#
_cell.length_a   1.000
_cell.length_b   1.000
_cell.length_c   1.000
_cell.angle_alpha   90.00
_cell.angle_beta   90.00
_cell.angle_gamma   90.00
#
_symmetry.space_group_name_H-M   'P 1'
#
loop_
_entity.id
_entity.type
_entity.pdbx_description
1 polymer ?
#
loop_
_entity_poly.entity_id
_entity_poly.type
_entity_poly.pdbx_seq_one_letter_code
_entity_poly.pdbx_strand_id
1 'polypeptide(L)'
;MEDSTFYTRKTKGYEIKDVAKAVILSLESKLHLIPAHQVRGGSSIDQQLIKTLVFGGSNAEMTMSRKIIEVLDSHSLATRYSRNEILQAYLDSIRLTSETIGVRAAYSDLFGDSDMTKLNASSSESIARTAFMAGLGQAPTQYTTN
;
A
#
# COMPACT_ATOMS: atom_id res chain seq x y z
N MET A 1 -8.22 -4.93 0.38
CA MET A 1 -7.11 -5.39 -0.48
C MET A 1 -5.74 -5.03 0.10
N GLU A 2 -5.60 -3.93 0.83
CA GLU A 2 -4.30 -3.52 1.39
C GLU A 2 -4.27 -3.43 2.92
N ASP A 3 -5.23 -2.72 3.52
CA ASP A 3 -5.52 -2.73 4.97
C ASP A 3 -7.05 -2.81 5.13
N SER A 4 -7.58 -4.01 5.38
CA SER A 4 -9.02 -4.23 5.52
C SER A 4 -9.60 -3.61 6.79
N THR A 5 -8.74 -3.29 7.76
CA THR A 5 -9.14 -2.76 9.06
C THR A 5 -8.89 -1.27 9.19
N PHE A 6 -8.38 -0.60 8.14
CA PHE A 6 -7.92 0.79 8.18
C PHE A 6 -8.86 1.74 8.93
N TYR A 7 -10.16 1.71 8.62
CA TYR A 7 -11.17 2.55 9.24
C TYR A 7 -11.66 2.06 10.60
N THR A 8 -11.55 0.75 10.88
CA THR A 8 -12.19 0.10 12.03
C THR A 8 -11.22 -0.24 13.15
N ARG A 9 -9.91 -0.34 12.86
CA ARG A 9 -8.87 -0.65 13.84
C ARG A 9 -8.76 0.47 14.88
N LYS A 10 -8.69 0.10 16.16
CA LYS A 10 -8.55 1.07 17.27
C LYS A 10 -7.13 1.60 17.43
N THR A 11 -6.17 0.83 16.93
CA THR A 11 -4.75 1.14 16.89
C THR A 11 -4.47 2.33 15.95
N LYS A 12 -3.41 3.10 16.23
CA LYS A 12 -2.97 4.22 15.40
C LYS A 12 -1.74 3.80 14.60
N GLY A 13 -1.78 3.94 13.27
CA GLY A 13 -0.64 3.70 12.39
C GLY A 13 -0.39 2.25 11.94
N TYR A 14 -0.81 1.24 12.71
CA TYR A 14 -0.53 -0.17 12.40
C TYR A 14 -1.51 -1.11 13.11
N GLU A 15 -1.54 -2.39 12.72
CA GLU A 15 -2.26 -3.43 13.45
C GLU A 15 -1.26 -4.38 14.14
N ILE A 16 -1.44 -4.60 15.45
CA ILE A 16 -0.47 -5.35 16.27
C ILE A 16 -0.29 -6.78 15.76
N LYS A 17 -1.40 -7.45 15.42
CA LYS A 17 -1.40 -8.82 14.93
C LYS A 17 -0.61 -8.96 13.62
N ASP A 18 -0.74 -7.96 12.76
CA ASP A 18 -0.08 -7.95 11.46
C ASP A 18 1.42 -7.66 11.58
N VAL A 19 1.81 -6.73 12.46
CA VAL A 19 3.23 -6.48 12.77
C VAL A 19 3.87 -7.73 13.38
N ALA A 20 3.21 -8.37 14.35
CA ALA A 20 3.73 -9.59 14.98
C ALA A 20 3.89 -10.73 13.96
N LYS A 21 2.88 -10.92 13.09
CA LYS A 21 2.95 -11.90 12.00
C LYS A 21 4.11 -11.60 11.05
N ALA A 22 4.30 -10.35 10.66
CA ALA A 22 5.40 -9.96 9.77
C ALA A 22 6.78 -10.23 10.39
N VAL A 23 6.94 -10.00 11.70
CA VAL A 23 8.17 -10.33 12.44
C VAL A 23 8.41 -11.84 12.47
N ILE A 24 7.40 -12.65 12.79
CA ILE A 24 7.50 -14.12 12.80
C ILE A 24 7.91 -14.64 11.42
N LEU A 25 7.22 -14.24 10.36
CA LEU A 25 7.54 -14.65 8.99
C LEU A 25 8.96 -14.23 8.59
N SER A 26 9.39 -13.03 8.99
CA SER A 26 10.76 -12.55 8.73
C SER A 26 11.81 -13.40 9.44
N LEU A 27 11.53 -13.88 10.67
CA LEU A 27 12.43 -14.76 11.42
C LEU A 27 12.45 -16.18 10.82
N GLU A 28 11.29 -16.75 10.52
CA GLU A 28 11.18 -18.06 9.88
C GLU A 28 11.93 -18.09 8.55
N SER A 29 11.84 -17.01 7.77
CA SER A 29 12.59 -16.90 6.52
C SER A 29 14.10 -16.79 6.73
N LYS A 30 14.56 -16.01 7.72
CA LYS A 30 15.99 -15.94 8.07
C LYS A 30 16.56 -17.27 8.57
N LEU A 31 15.72 -18.09 9.19
CA LEU A 31 16.05 -19.45 9.63
C LEU A 31 15.89 -20.49 8.51
N HIS A 32 15.59 -20.07 7.28
CA HIS A 32 15.34 -20.94 6.11
C HIS A 32 14.18 -21.94 6.31
N LEU A 33 13.27 -21.66 7.25
CA LEU A 33 12.08 -22.48 7.48
C LEU A 33 11.00 -22.23 6.43
N ILE A 34 10.97 -21.01 5.88
CA ILE A 34 10.10 -20.63 4.77
C ILE A 34 10.89 -19.87 3.69
N PRO A 35 10.48 -19.95 2.40
CA PRO A 35 11.04 -19.14 1.35
C PRO A 35 10.83 -17.64 1.58
N ALA A 36 11.81 -16.81 1.21
CA ALA A 36 11.74 -15.34 1.34
C ALA A 36 10.51 -14.71 0.64
N HIS A 37 10.03 -15.31 -0.46
CA HIS A 37 8.85 -14.82 -1.17
C HIS A 37 7.55 -14.98 -0.37
N GLN A 38 7.54 -15.80 0.69
CA GLN A 38 6.41 -15.96 1.61
C GLN A 38 6.39 -14.91 2.73
N VAL A 39 7.46 -14.11 2.88
CA VAL A 39 7.49 -12.95 3.78
C VAL A 39 6.72 -11.81 3.13
N ARG A 40 5.39 -11.95 3.08
CA ARG A 40 4.47 -10.94 2.56
C ARG A 40 3.29 -10.76 3.52
N GLY A 41 2.82 -9.52 3.60
CA GLY A 41 1.54 -9.19 4.22
C GLY A 41 1.63 -8.29 5.46
N GLY A 42 0.50 -7.63 5.75
CA GLY A 42 0.23 -6.99 7.04
C GLY A 42 0.69 -5.54 7.21
N SER A 43 1.14 -4.86 6.15
CA SER A 43 1.45 -3.43 6.27
C SER A 43 0.18 -2.60 6.13
N SER A 44 -0.04 -1.69 7.08
CA SER A 44 -1.14 -0.73 7.03
C SER A 44 -0.91 0.30 5.91
N ILE A 45 -1.97 0.98 5.48
CA ILE A 45 -1.89 2.11 4.53
C ILE A 45 -0.93 3.18 5.04
N ASP A 46 -0.92 3.44 6.34
CA ASP A 46 -0.03 4.40 7.00
C ASP A 46 1.44 3.99 6.84
N GLN A 47 1.76 2.70 7.03
CA GLN A 47 3.11 2.17 6.80
C GLN A 47 3.50 2.22 5.33
N GLN A 48 2.54 1.99 4.42
CA GLN A 48 2.77 2.07 2.98
C GLN A 48 3.09 3.52 2.57
N LEU A 49 2.38 4.49 3.13
CA LEU A 49 2.65 5.91 2.93
C LEU A 49 4.04 6.29 3.44
N ILE A 50 4.44 5.88 4.65
CA ILE A 50 5.80 6.11 5.16
C ILE A 50 6.85 5.44 4.26
N LYS A 51 6.63 4.19 3.85
CA LYS A 51 7.50 3.48 2.90
C LYS A 51 7.71 4.29 1.61
N THR A 52 6.64 4.88 1.07
CA THR A 52 6.70 5.72 -0.13
C THR A 52 7.46 7.02 0.13
N LEU A 53 7.13 7.77 1.19
CA LEU A 53 7.70 9.09 1.45
C LEU A 53 9.16 9.05 1.91
N VAL A 54 9.54 8.05 2.70
CA VAL A 54 10.87 7.98 3.35
C VAL A 54 11.84 7.10 2.58
N PHE A 55 11.36 6.03 1.95
CA PHE A 55 12.22 5.00 1.35
C PHE A 55 12.08 4.86 -0.18
N GLY A 56 11.32 5.75 -0.82
CA GLY A 56 11.20 5.77 -2.29
C GLY A 56 10.26 4.70 -2.86
N GLY A 57 9.40 4.08 -2.04
CA GLY A 57 8.31 3.21 -2.50
C GLY A 57 8.61 1.71 -2.45
N SER A 58 7.88 0.95 -3.27
CA SER A 58 7.79 -0.52 -3.17
C SER A 58 9.06 -1.29 -3.55
N ASN A 59 10.04 -0.64 -4.15
CA ASN A 59 11.33 -1.25 -4.52
C ASN A 59 12.36 -1.22 -3.37
N ALA A 60 12.05 -0.57 -2.25
CA ALA A 60 12.93 -0.52 -1.09
C ALA A 60 13.13 -1.91 -0.48
N GLU A 61 14.39 -2.30 -0.25
CA GLU A 61 14.74 -3.57 0.39
C GLU A 61 14.13 -3.68 1.80
N MET A 62 13.51 -4.82 2.13
CA MET A 62 12.89 -5.04 3.45
C MET A 62 13.92 -5.43 4.50
N THR A 63 14.37 -4.43 5.26
CA THR A 63 15.22 -4.63 6.44
C THR A 63 14.40 -4.49 7.74
N MET A 64 14.84 -5.16 8.80
CA MET A 64 14.15 -5.07 10.10
C MET A 64 14.23 -3.65 10.69
N SER A 65 15.35 -2.96 10.51
CA SER A 65 15.52 -1.56 10.93
C SER A 65 14.53 -0.64 10.23
N ARG A 66 14.38 -0.78 8.90
CA ARG A 66 13.35 -0.04 8.13
C ARG A 66 11.96 -0.34 8.66
N LYS A 67 11.64 -1.61 8.94
CA LYS A 67 10.30 -1.97 9.40
C LYS A 67 9.95 -1.35 10.75
N ILE A 68 10.92 -1.21 11.65
CA ILE A 68 10.74 -0.52 12.92
C ILE A 68 10.46 0.97 12.68
N ILE A 69 11.22 1.62 11.80
CA ILE A 69 11.00 3.03 11.44
C ILE A 69 9.58 3.23 10.87
N GLU A 70 9.14 2.37 9.95
CA GLU A 70 7.78 2.42 9.42
C GLU A 70 6.70 2.35 10.50
N VAL A 71 6.84 1.47 11.48
CA VAL A 71 5.86 1.32 12.57
C VAL A 71 5.82 2.56 13.47
N LEU A 72 6.99 3.11 13.81
CA LEU A 72 7.09 4.29 14.67
C LEU A 72 6.56 5.54 13.96
N ASP A 73 6.97 5.75 12.72
CA ASP A 73 6.56 6.91 11.94
C ASP A 73 5.09 6.81 11.53
N SER A 74 4.57 5.62 11.23
CA SER A 74 3.14 5.45 10.95
C SER A 74 2.28 5.74 12.18
N HIS A 75 2.75 5.37 13.37
CA HIS A 75 2.10 5.74 14.61
C HIS A 75 2.09 7.26 14.81
N SER A 76 3.24 7.91 14.65
CA SER A 76 3.36 9.38 14.72
C SER A 76 2.43 10.06 13.72
N LEU A 77 2.40 9.61 12.47
CA LEU A 77 1.51 10.10 11.42
C LEU A 77 0.04 10.01 11.83
N ALA A 78 -0.40 8.83 12.29
CA ALA A 78 -1.78 8.57 12.71
C ALA A 78 -2.19 9.29 14.01
N THR A 79 -1.25 9.87 14.75
CA THR A 79 -1.56 10.76 15.88
C THR A 79 -1.81 12.20 15.44
N ARG A 80 -1.28 12.61 14.28
CA ARG A 80 -1.31 14.00 13.78
C ARG A 80 -2.36 14.22 12.70
N TYR A 81 -2.65 13.20 11.90
CA TYR A 81 -3.55 13.29 10.75
C TYR A 81 -4.73 12.33 10.90
N SER A 82 -5.87 12.73 10.34
CA SER A 82 -7.05 11.88 10.23
C SER A 82 -6.85 10.76 9.21
N ARG A 83 -7.65 9.70 9.30
CA ARG A 83 -7.62 8.59 8.34
C ARG A 83 -7.88 9.04 6.91
N ASN A 84 -8.75 10.03 6.71
CA ASN A 84 -9.05 10.55 5.38
C ASN A 84 -7.86 11.30 4.79
N GLU A 85 -7.16 12.10 5.58
CA GLU A 85 -5.93 12.79 5.15
C GLU A 85 -4.81 11.77 4.83
N ILE A 86 -4.64 10.75 5.66
CA ILE A 86 -3.66 9.68 5.43
C ILE A 86 -3.99 8.91 4.15
N LEU A 87 -5.26 8.54 3.95
CA LEU A 87 -5.68 7.85 2.74
C LEU A 87 -5.48 8.73 1.51
N GLN A 88 -5.86 10.01 1.57
CA GLN A 88 -5.66 10.94 0.46
C GLN A 88 -4.17 11.05 0.10
N ALA A 89 -3.31 11.29 1.10
CA ALA A 89 -1.86 11.36 0.89
C ALA A 89 -1.28 10.04 0.34
N TYR A 90 -1.83 8.89 0.76
CA TYR A 90 -1.46 7.60 0.21
C TYR A 90 -1.83 7.47 -1.27
N LEU A 91 -3.08 7.76 -1.62
CA LEU A 91 -3.56 7.68 -3.00
C LEU A 91 -2.85 8.68 -3.93
N ASP A 92 -2.40 9.81 -3.41
CA ASP A 92 -1.65 10.83 -4.18
C ASP A 92 -0.17 10.48 -4.35
N SER A 93 0.39 9.63 -3.50
CA SER A 93 1.84 9.30 -3.50
C SER A 93 2.16 7.94 -4.10
N ILE A 94 1.19 7.02 -4.16
CA ILE A 94 1.42 5.67 -4.67
C ILE A 94 1.76 5.67 -6.17
N ARG A 95 2.82 4.95 -6.54
CA ARG A 95 3.17 4.68 -7.94
C ARG A 95 2.45 3.40 -8.41
N LEU A 96 1.56 3.53 -9.38
CA LEU A 96 0.76 2.42 -9.93
C LEU A 96 1.18 1.98 -11.33
N THR A 97 1.75 2.88 -12.14
CA THR A 97 2.40 2.56 -13.43
C THR A 97 3.86 3.00 -13.40
N SER A 98 4.67 2.60 -14.38
CA SER A 98 6.08 3.00 -14.42
C SER A 98 6.24 4.53 -14.51
N GLU A 99 5.30 5.21 -15.17
CA GLU A 99 5.39 6.63 -15.49
C GLU A 99 4.58 7.54 -14.56
N THR A 100 3.69 7.01 -13.72
CA THR A 100 2.73 7.83 -12.96
C THR A 100 2.88 7.75 -11.44
N ILE A 101 2.74 8.90 -10.77
CA ILE A 101 2.58 9.01 -9.31
C ILE A 101 1.16 9.48 -9.03
N GLY A 102 0.48 8.74 -8.16
CA GLY A 102 -0.88 9.01 -7.74
C GLY A 102 -1.93 8.28 -8.57
N VAL A 103 -3.02 7.89 -7.91
CA VAL A 103 -4.13 7.11 -8.47
C VAL A 103 -4.76 7.82 -9.67
N ARG A 104 -4.97 9.13 -9.59
CA ARG A 104 -5.60 9.90 -10.68
C ARG A 104 -4.74 9.95 -11.93
N ALA A 105 -3.42 10.11 -11.79
CA ALA A 105 -2.50 10.11 -12.92
C ALA A 105 -2.48 8.72 -13.59
N ALA A 106 -2.40 7.66 -12.77
CA ALA A 106 -2.44 6.29 -13.25
C ALA A 106 -3.78 5.93 -13.95
N TYR A 107 -4.90 6.40 -13.42
CA TYR A 107 -6.21 6.19 -14.04
C TYR A 107 -6.30 6.84 -15.43
N SER A 108 -5.80 8.09 -15.54
CA SER A 108 -5.73 8.79 -16.83
C SER A 108 -4.81 8.12 -17.84
N ASP A 109 -3.67 7.62 -17.38
CA ASP A 109 -2.68 6.90 -18.20
C ASP A 109 -3.23 5.57 -18.72
N LEU A 110 -3.85 4.77 -17.85
CA LEU A 110 -4.37 3.44 -18.20
C LEU A 110 -5.63 3.47 -19.05
N PHE A 111 -6.48 4.49 -18.88
CA PHE A 111 -7.82 4.47 -19.46
C PHE A 111 -8.17 5.67 -20.33
N GLY A 112 -7.27 6.65 -20.48
CA GLY A 112 -7.50 7.85 -21.29
C GLY A 112 -8.59 8.79 -20.75
N ASP A 113 -9.04 8.60 -19.50
CA ASP A 113 -10.01 9.44 -18.82
C ASP A 113 -9.43 9.94 -17.50
N SER A 114 -9.42 11.26 -17.30
CA SER A 114 -8.93 11.87 -16.06
C SER A 114 -10.04 12.10 -15.02
N ASP A 115 -11.31 11.96 -15.42
CA ASP A 115 -12.46 12.32 -14.60
C ASP A 115 -13.06 11.11 -13.90
N MET A 116 -12.43 10.73 -12.78
CA MET A 116 -12.90 9.65 -11.92
C MET A 116 -14.29 9.94 -11.30
N THR A 117 -14.82 11.17 -11.37
CA THR A 117 -16.16 11.49 -10.84
C THR A 117 -17.30 11.00 -11.73
N LYS A 118 -17.00 10.71 -13.01
CA LYS A 118 -17.94 10.13 -13.96
C LYS A 118 -18.14 8.63 -13.78
N LEU A 119 -17.31 7.99 -12.96
CA LEU A 119 -17.44 6.58 -12.65
C LEU A 119 -18.72 6.34 -11.85
N ASN A 120 -19.68 5.67 -12.49
CA ASN A 120 -20.78 5.06 -11.76
C ASN A 120 -20.22 3.87 -10.98
N ALA A 121 -20.11 4.01 -9.66
CA ALA A 121 -19.55 3.00 -8.76
C ALA A 121 -20.23 1.61 -8.86
N SER A 122 -21.48 1.56 -9.34
CA SER A 122 -22.25 0.31 -9.51
C SER A 122 -22.12 -0.29 -10.92
N SER A 123 -21.46 0.39 -11.86
CA SER A 123 -21.23 -0.16 -13.20
C SER A 123 -20.17 -1.28 -13.15
N SER A 124 -20.37 -2.32 -13.95
CA SER A 124 -19.40 -3.43 -14.09
C SER A 124 -18.03 -2.92 -14.53
N GLU A 125 -17.99 -1.90 -15.38
CA GLU A 125 -16.76 -1.25 -15.83
C GLU A 125 -16.03 -0.55 -14.68
N SER A 126 -16.72 0.25 -13.85
CA SER A 126 -16.09 0.92 -12.71
C SER A 126 -15.52 -0.06 -11.70
N ILE A 127 -16.25 -1.15 -11.43
CA ILE A 127 -15.79 -2.22 -10.53
C ILE A 127 -14.54 -2.89 -11.10
N ALA A 128 -14.55 -3.24 -12.40
CA ALA A 128 -13.41 -3.87 -13.06
C ALA A 128 -12.17 -2.97 -13.05
N ARG A 129 -12.30 -1.68 -13.39
CA ARG A 129 -11.19 -0.70 -13.36
C ARG A 129 -10.64 -0.49 -11.96
N THR A 130 -11.51 -0.36 -10.96
CA THR A 130 -11.10 -0.21 -9.55
C THR A 130 -10.38 -1.46 -9.05
N ALA A 131 -10.89 -2.65 -9.36
CA ALA A 131 -10.25 -3.91 -9.00
C ALA A 131 -8.88 -4.07 -9.68
N PHE A 132 -8.78 -3.69 -10.95
CA PHE A 132 -7.52 -3.68 -11.69
C PHE A 132 -6.47 -2.77 -11.02
N MET A 133 -6.83 -1.52 -10.74
CA MET A 133 -5.92 -0.58 -10.08
C MET A 133 -5.52 -1.01 -8.66
N ALA A 134 -6.46 -1.56 -7.89
CA ALA A 134 -6.17 -2.09 -6.56
C ALA A 134 -5.18 -3.28 -6.61
N GLY A 135 -5.22 -4.06 -7.70
CA GLY A 135 -4.23 -5.10 -7.99
C GLY A 135 -2.84 -4.55 -8.30
N LEU A 136 -2.75 -3.43 -9.03
CA LEU A 136 -1.47 -2.78 -9.36
C LEU A 136 -0.70 -2.33 -8.10
N GLY A 137 -1.40 -1.86 -7.06
CA GLY A 137 -0.76 -1.46 -5.81
C GLY A 137 0.05 -2.58 -5.13
N GLN A 138 -0.34 -3.84 -5.31
CA GLN A 138 0.40 -4.99 -4.76
C GLN A 138 1.59 -5.43 -5.61
N ALA A 139 1.59 -5.13 -6.91
CA ALA A 139 2.64 -5.50 -7.85
C ALA A 139 2.76 -4.46 -8.98
N PRO A 140 3.38 -3.28 -8.72
CA PRO A 140 3.40 -2.15 -9.66
C PRO A 140 4.07 -2.45 -11.01
N THR A 141 4.82 -3.55 -11.11
CA THR A 141 5.66 -3.89 -12.28
C THR A 141 5.36 -5.26 -12.88
N GLN A 142 4.37 -6.01 -12.39
CA GLN A 142 4.04 -7.35 -12.93
C GLN A 142 2.96 -7.34 -14.00
N TYR A 143 2.21 -6.25 -14.16
CA TYR A 143 1.03 -6.19 -15.04
C TYR A 143 1.18 -5.24 -16.23
N THR A 144 2.27 -4.49 -16.35
CA THR A 144 2.61 -3.72 -17.55
C THR A 144 3.67 -4.50 -18.34
N THR A 145 3.22 -5.35 -19.27
CA THR A 145 4.06 -5.99 -20.27
C THR A 145 4.48 -4.95 -21.32
N ASN A 146 5.79 -4.77 -21.53
CA ASN A 146 6.30 -4.35 -22.84
C ASN A 146 6.05 -5.45 -23.87
#